data_AF-A0A383VW54-F1
#
_entry.id   AF-A0A383VW54-F1
#
_cell.length_a   1.000
_cell.length_b   1.000
_cell.length_c   1.000
_cell.angle_alpha   90.00
_cell.angle_beta   90.00
_cell.angle_gamma   90.00
#
_symmetry.space_group_name_H-M   'P 1'
#
loop_
_entity.id
_entity.type
_entity.pdbx_description
1 polymer ?
#
loop_
_entity_poly.entity_id
_entity_poly.type
_entity_poly.pdbx_seq_one_letter_code
_entity_poly.pdbx_strand_id
1 'polypeptide(L)'
;MDERLVEAAQALLTGYDTALSRQWREEDRKWRTEDMCWRQKELYFSEAQHSFLEEQRQWRQEDIEQRHLENARALWARVVEKNRRDVEEKSEQLKAISTLAALISGFALSAFLQFDFGNYVDTSGAVLPLFGVTMALTVGLETICVIICSLMLVSVFKTGQNYMSEEEEAEFMNRCKAFVDSYGWGDRPPAPARSFAMHWAQRCEQSWRRAFLLFGLGIPCLFANLSVAAWIKFDHSLLSQLLTTIVLVLALVSMGYSRKWSAHILETERTELGAERVPTAPQGLPFDWHRRPAFQGRTLSQRMSAATAGCSSDGAAAVAVNGT
;
A
#
# COMPACT_ATOMS: atom_id res chain seq x y z
N MET A 1 -72.32 54.04 78.17
CA MET A 1 -71.54 53.32 77.14
C MET A 1 -70.33 52.80 77.87
N ASP A 2 -70.23 51.49 78.07
CA ASP A 2 -69.30 50.96 79.07
C ASP A 2 -67.88 50.96 78.51
N GLU A 3 -66.97 51.67 79.19
CA GLU A 3 -65.54 51.71 78.84
C GLU A 3 -64.95 50.30 78.74
N ARG A 4 -65.42 49.38 79.60
CA ARG A 4 -65.07 47.95 79.59
C ARG A 4 -65.40 47.22 78.28
N LEU A 5 -66.46 47.61 77.55
CA LEU A 5 -66.77 47.03 76.24
C LEU A 5 -65.83 47.55 75.16
N VAL A 6 -65.41 48.82 75.26
CA VAL A 6 -64.42 49.42 74.36
C VAL A 6 -63.05 48.77 74.61
N GLU A 7 -62.62 48.67 75.86
CA GLU A 7 -61.38 47.97 76.26
C GLU A 7 -61.38 46.51 75.80
N ALA A 8 -62.49 45.77 75.98
CA ALA A 8 -62.59 44.38 75.52
C ALA A 8 -62.53 44.24 73.99
N ALA A 9 -63.17 45.14 73.25
CA ALA A 9 -63.09 45.18 71.78
C ALA A 9 -61.68 45.52 71.29
N GLN A 10 -61.00 46.45 71.98
CA GLN A 10 -59.64 46.88 71.67
C GLN A 10 -58.60 45.80 72.03
N ALA A 11 -58.83 45.04 73.11
CA ALA A 11 -58.08 43.84 73.46
C ALA A 11 -58.31 42.68 72.45
N LEU A 12 -59.53 42.51 71.93
CA LEU A 12 -59.81 41.53 70.87
C LEU A 12 -59.17 41.90 69.54
N LEU A 13 -59.22 43.17 69.13
CA LEU A 13 -58.58 43.65 67.90
C LEU A 13 -57.06 43.54 67.98
N THR A 14 -56.44 43.96 69.09
CA THR A 14 -54.99 43.77 69.30
C THR A 14 -54.62 42.29 69.42
N GLY A 15 -55.48 41.45 70.00
CA GLY A 15 -55.33 39.99 69.98
C GLY A 15 -55.38 39.39 68.57
N TYR A 16 -56.26 39.91 67.72
CA TYR A 16 -56.36 39.51 66.31
C TYR A 16 -55.16 39.98 65.50
N ASP A 17 -54.73 41.24 65.63
CA ASP A 17 -53.55 41.78 64.95
C ASP A 17 -52.26 41.08 65.40
N THR A 18 -52.14 40.70 66.68
CA THR A 18 -50.99 39.93 67.18
C THR A 18 -51.02 38.47 66.71
N ALA A 19 -52.20 37.87 66.53
CA ALA A 19 -52.35 36.55 65.91
C ALA A 19 -52.04 36.58 64.40
N LEU A 20 -52.59 37.54 63.66
CA LEU A 20 -52.38 37.71 62.22
C LEU A 20 -50.90 38.02 61.91
N SER A 21 -50.30 38.95 62.64
CA SER A 21 -48.86 39.26 62.51
C SER A 21 -47.96 38.10 62.95
N ARG A 22 -48.44 37.20 63.84
CA ARG A 22 -47.73 35.96 64.17
C ARG A 22 -47.81 34.96 63.01
N GLN A 23 -49.00 34.76 62.43
CA GLN A 23 -49.20 33.91 61.26
C GLN A 23 -48.34 34.39 60.07
N TRP A 24 -48.36 35.68 59.75
CA TRP A 24 -47.49 36.27 58.72
C TRP A 24 -46.00 36.02 58.98
N ARG A 25 -45.53 36.13 60.23
CA ARG A 25 -44.15 35.80 60.59
C ARG A 25 -43.83 34.30 60.53
N GLU A 26 -44.82 33.43 60.65
CA GLU A 26 -44.68 31.98 60.48
C GLU A 26 -44.66 31.59 58.99
N GLU A 27 -45.49 32.24 58.17
CA GLU A 27 -45.52 32.10 56.71
C GLU A 27 -44.24 32.64 56.05
N ASP A 28 -43.79 33.84 56.43
CA ASP A 28 -42.52 34.42 55.95
C ASP A 28 -41.30 33.57 56.37
N ARG A 29 -41.32 32.96 57.57
CA ARG A 29 -40.29 31.97 57.94
C ARG A 29 -40.32 30.73 57.04
N LYS A 30 -41.50 30.18 56.75
CA LYS A 30 -41.65 29.02 55.83
C LYS A 30 -41.17 29.36 54.43
N TRP A 31 -41.62 30.49 53.88
CA TRP A 31 -41.23 30.98 52.56
C TRP A 31 -39.70 31.14 52.47
N ARG A 32 -39.05 31.74 53.48
CA ARG A 32 -37.59 31.86 53.51
C ARG A 32 -36.86 30.50 53.61
N THR A 33 -37.42 29.51 54.30
CA THR A 33 -36.84 28.14 54.30
C THR A 33 -37.05 27.41 52.97
N GLU A 34 -38.17 27.63 52.30
CA GLU A 34 -38.46 27.06 50.98
C GLU A 34 -37.59 27.69 49.89
N ASP A 35 -37.44 29.01 49.88
CA ASP A 35 -36.55 29.75 48.97
C ASP A 35 -35.07 29.33 49.16
N MET A 36 -34.60 29.19 50.40
CA MET A 36 -33.26 28.63 50.68
C MET A 36 -33.10 27.19 50.14
N CYS A 37 -34.12 26.34 50.30
CA CYS A 37 -34.13 24.98 49.76
C CYS A 37 -34.14 24.96 48.22
N TRP A 38 -34.88 25.88 47.59
CA TRP A 38 -34.90 26.04 46.13
C TRP A 38 -33.55 26.48 45.58
N ARG A 39 -32.94 27.52 46.15
CA ARG A 39 -31.60 27.99 45.75
C ARG A 39 -30.53 26.90 45.93
N GLN A 40 -30.60 26.12 47.02
CA GLN A 40 -29.68 25.01 47.23
C GLN A 40 -29.87 23.90 46.17
N LYS A 41 -31.10 23.63 45.73
CA LYS A 41 -31.39 22.72 44.62
C LYS A 41 -30.90 23.28 43.28
N GLU A 42 -31.10 24.56 42.99
CA GLU A 42 -30.59 25.20 41.77
C GLU A 42 -29.07 25.13 41.68
N LEU A 43 -28.36 25.39 42.78
CA LEU A 43 -26.91 25.23 42.85
C LEU A 43 -26.49 23.78 42.57
N TYR A 44 -27.13 22.81 43.23
CA TYR A 44 -26.87 21.38 43.00
C TYR A 44 -27.14 20.94 41.56
N PHE A 45 -28.25 21.40 40.95
CA PHE A 45 -28.57 21.09 39.55
C PHE A 45 -27.60 21.76 38.58
N SER A 46 -27.17 22.99 38.87
CA SER A 46 -26.15 23.70 38.09
C SER A 46 -24.81 22.96 38.14
N GLU A 47 -24.34 22.60 39.33
CA GLU A 47 -23.11 21.81 39.54
C GLU A 47 -23.17 20.46 38.79
N ALA A 48 -24.27 19.72 38.92
CA ALA A 48 -24.48 18.45 38.22
C ALA A 48 -24.57 18.61 36.68
N GLN A 49 -25.12 19.72 36.19
CA GLN A 49 -25.12 20.04 34.76
C GLN A 49 -23.71 20.40 34.26
N HIS A 50 -22.93 21.13 35.06
CA HIS A 50 -21.55 21.45 34.75
C HIS A 50 -20.66 20.19 34.68
N SER A 51 -20.75 19.29 35.66
CA SER A 51 -19.99 18.03 35.65
C SER A 51 -20.36 17.14 34.46
N PHE A 52 -21.65 16.99 34.15
CA PHE A 52 -22.12 16.25 32.98
C PHE A 52 -21.60 16.83 31.65
N LEU A 53 -21.53 18.17 31.53
CA LEU A 53 -20.96 18.84 30.35
C LEU A 53 -19.44 18.71 30.27
N GLU A 54 -18.74 18.46 31.37
CA GLU A 54 -17.31 18.15 31.40
C GLU A 54 -17.04 16.70 31.02
N GLU A 55 -17.78 15.74 31.59
CA GLU A 55 -17.77 14.33 31.19
C GLU A 55 -18.07 14.17 29.69
N GLN A 56 -19.09 14.87 29.16
CA GLN A 56 -19.37 14.86 27.71
C GLN A 56 -18.26 15.48 26.85
N ARG A 57 -17.40 16.35 27.40
CA ARG A 57 -16.24 16.90 26.68
C ARG A 57 -15.09 15.90 26.69
N GLN A 58 -14.80 15.29 27.84
CA GLN A 58 -13.81 14.23 27.99
C GLN A 58 -14.13 13.03 27.09
N TRP A 59 -15.35 12.49 27.18
CA TRP A 59 -15.78 11.34 26.36
C TRP A 59 -15.67 11.60 24.85
N ARG A 60 -16.03 12.81 24.39
CA ARG A 60 -15.86 13.19 22.98
C ARG A 60 -14.40 13.28 22.56
N GLN A 61 -13.51 13.69 23.46
CA GLN A 61 -12.08 13.76 23.18
C GLN A 61 -11.46 12.35 23.12
N GLU A 62 -11.82 11.47 24.05
CA GLU A 62 -11.42 10.05 24.03
C GLU A 62 -11.91 9.32 22.77
N ASP A 63 -13.18 9.52 22.37
CA ASP A 63 -13.79 8.98 21.15
C ASP A 63 -13.07 9.44 19.87
N ILE A 64 -12.59 10.70 19.84
CA ILE A 64 -11.75 11.22 18.75
C ILE A 64 -10.37 10.54 18.75
N GLU A 65 -9.70 10.46 19.90
CA GLU A 65 -8.38 9.82 20.04
C GLU A 65 -8.41 8.33 19.65
N GLN A 66 -9.44 7.59 20.08
CA GLN A 66 -9.64 6.19 19.69
C GLN A 66 -9.80 6.04 18.18
N ARG A 67 -10.61 6.88 17.52
CA ARG A 67 -10.75 6.86 16.05
C ARG A 67 -9.44 7.15 15.32
N HIS A 68 -8.59 8.02 15.84
CA HIS A 68 -7.27 8.25 15.23
C HIS A 68 -6.37 7.00 15.30
N LEU A 69 -6.37 6.30 16.44
CA LEU A 69 -5.65 5.04 16.60
C LEU A 69 -6.22 3.92 15.70
N GLU A 70 -7.55 3.81 15.58
CA GLU A 70 -8.19 2.84 14.69
C GLU A 70 -7.89 3.10 13.21
N ASN A 71 -7.95 4.35 12.76
CA ASN A 71 -7.58 4.72 11.39
C ASN A 71 -6.09 4.43 11.10
N ALA A 72 -5.20 4.67 12.07
CA ALA A 72 -3.78 4.34 11.93
C ALA A 72 -3.55 2.81 11.86
N ARG A 73 -4.20 2.00 12.71
CA ARG A 73 -4.17 0.52 12.62
C ARG A 73 -4.74 0.02 11.28
N ALA A 74 -5.81 0.62 10.78
CA ALA A 74 -6.41 0.26 9.50
C ALA A 74 -5.49 0.58 8.31
N LEU A 75 -4.69 1.66 8.37
CA LEU A 75 -3.63 1.94 7.41
C LEU A 75 -2.50 0.91 7.52
N TRP A 76 -2.00 0.66 8.73
CA TRP A 76 -0.93 -0.31 8.98
C TRP A 76 -1.28 -1.70 8.43
N ALA A 77 -2.46 -2.22 8.79
CA ALA A 77 -2.96 -3.52 8.31
C ALA A 77 -3.01 -3.62 6.78
N ARG A 78 -3.34 -2.52 6.06
CA ARG A 78 -3.32 -2.50 4.58
C ARG A 78 -1.91 -2.57 4.01
N VAL A 79 -0.96 -1.87 4.63
CA VAL A 79 0.43 -1.87 4.15
C VAL A 79 1.12 -3.19 4.47
N VAL A 80 0.87 -3.77 5.65
CA VAL A 80 1.31 -5.13 6.00
C VAL A 80 0.72 -6.16 5.03
N GLU A 81 -0.58 -6.11 4.75
CA GLU A 81 -1.24 -7.03 3.82
C GLU A 81 -0.78 -6.84 2.37
N LYS A 82 -0.45 -5.61 1.94
CA LYS A 82 0.21 -5.35 0.65
C LYS A 82 1.60 -5.99 0.63
N ASN A 83 2.46 -5.65 1.60
CA ASN A 83 3.82 -6.19 1.71
C ASN A 83 3.81 -7.73 1.74
N ARG A 84 2.84 -8.36 2.44
CA ARG A 84 2.68 -9.82 2.49
C ARG A 84 2.41 -10.41 1.09
N ARG A 85 1.48 -9.84 0.34
CA ARG A 85 1.16 -10.28 -1.04
C ARG A 85 2.33 -10.06 -1.99
N ASP A 86 2.97 -8.90 -1.93
CA ASP A 86 4.14 -8.59 -2.77
C ASP A 86 5.29 -9.57 -2.49
N VAL A 87 5.53 -9.92 -1.22
CA VAL A 87 6.49 -10.96 -0.79
C VAL A 87 6.09 -12.34 -1.32
N GLU A 88 4.82 -12.74 -1.17
CA GLU A 88 4.31 -14.02 -1.62
C GLU A 88 4.47 -14.17 -3.15
N GLU A 89 4.00 -13.19 -3.93
CA GLU A 89 4.08 -13.18 -5.39
C GLU A 89 5.54 -13.24 -5.88
N LYS A 90 6.44 -12.41 -5.33
CA LYS A 90 7.86 -12.44 -5.70
C LYS A 90 8.53 -13.75 -5.27
N SER A 91 8.12 -14.35 -4.14
CA SER A 91 8.61 -15.66 -3.71
C SER A 91 8.18 -16.77 -4.67
N GLU A 92 6.95 -16.73 -5.18
CA GLU A 92 6.43 -17.69 -6.16
C GLU A 92 7.11 -17.55 -7.52
N GLN A 93 7.31 -16.31 -7.98
CA GLN A 93 8.09 -16.01 -9.19
C GLN A 93 9.54 -16.56 -9.09
N LEU A 94 10.21 -16.33 -7.96
CA LEU A 94 11.56 -16.86 -7.69
C LEU A 94 11.59 -18.40 -7.67
N LYS A 95 10.65 -19.04 -6.97
CA LYS A 95 10.52 -20.51 -6.90
C LYS A 95 10.24 -21.14 -8.27
N ALA A 96 9.36 -20.53 -9.06
CA ALA A 96 9.01 -21.02 -10.39
C ALA A 96 10.23 -21.00 -11.32
N ILE A 97 10.95 -19.87 -11.39
CA ILE A 97 12.16 -19.77 -12.22
C ILE A 97 13.25 -20.71 -11.72
N SER A 98 13.52 -20.80 -10.41
CA SER A 98 14.54 -21.72 -9.90
C SER A 98 14.20 -23.19 -10.19
N THR A 99 12.92 -23.57 -10.13
CA THR A 99 12.49 -24.95 -10.42
C THR A 99 12.64 -25.27 -11.91
N LEU A 100 12.24 -24.36 -12.80
CA LEU A 100 12.39 -24.53 -14.24
C LEU A 100 13.87 -24.56 -14.67
N ALA A 101 14.71 -23.67 -14.15
CA ALA A 101 16.15 -23.65 -14.39
C ALA A 101 16.83 -24.96 -13.93
N ALA A 102 16.48 -25.45 -12.73
CA ALA A 102 16.99 -26.72 -12.21
C ALA A 102 16.56 -27.92 -13.07
N LEU A 103 15.31 -27.96 -13.55
CA LEU A 103 14.82 -29.00 -14.47
C LEU A 103 15.54 -28.94 -15.82
N ILE A 104 15.72 -27.77 -16.41
CA ILE A 104 16.45 -27.59 -17.68
C ILE A 104 17.90 -28.08 -17.53
N SER A 105 18.59 -27.65 -16.48
CA SER A 105 19.96 -28.07 -16.17
C SER A 105 20.07 -29.59 -15.97
N GLY A 106 19.16 -30.17 -15.19
CA GLY A 106 19.10 -31.62 -14.92
C GLY A 106 18.80 -32.45 -16.18
N PHE A 107 17.84 -32.02 -17.01
CA PHE A 107 17.54 -32.69 -18.27
C PHE A 107 18.72 -32.60 -19.25
N ALA A 108 19.31 -31.42 -19.42
CA ALA A 108 20.50 -31.26 -20.25
C ALA A 108 21.65 -32.18 -19.79
N LEU A 109 21.91 -32.25 -18.49
CA LEU A 109 22.96 -33.12 -17.92
C LEU A 109 22.66 -34.60 -18.13
N SER A 110 21.41 -35.03 -17.93
CA SER A 110 21.00 -36.41 -18.19
C SER A 110 21.12 -36.79 -19.67
N ALA A 111 20.77 -35.90 -20.59
CA ALA A 111 20.89 -36.10 -22.03
C ALA A 111 22.37 -36.18 -22.47
N PHE A 112 23.26 -35.39 -21.87
CA PHE A 112 24.70 -35.49 -22.09
C PHE A 112 25.27 -36.83 -21.61
N LEU A 113 24.91 -37.28 -20.41
CA LEU A 113 25.38 -38.56 -19.86
C LEU A 113 24.86 -39.79 -20.61
N GLN A 114 23.70 -39.68 -21.27
CA GLN A 114 23.13 -40.72 -22.14
C GLN A 114 23.61 -40.64 -23.59
N PHE A 115 24.45 -39.65 -23.94
CA PHE A 115 24.98 -39.51 -25.29
C PHE A 115 26.17 -40.45 -25.49
N ASP A 116 25.94 -41.55 -26.22
CA ASP A 116 27.00 -42.48 -26.59
C ASP A 116 27.87 -41.86 -27.71
N PHE A 117 29.19 -41.82 -27.49
CA PHE A 117 30.18 -41.32 -28.44
C PHE A 117 30.94 -42.43 -29.18
N GLY A 118 30.72 -43.70 -28.85
CA GLY A 118 31.61 -44.82 -29.23
C GLY A 118 31.77 -45.09 -30.73
N ASN A 119 30.86 -44.60 -31.58
CA ASN A 119 30.81 -44.92 -33.01
C ASN A 119 31.14 -43.73 -33.94
N TYR A 120 31.47 -42.55 -33.42
CA TYR A 120 31.60 -41.30 -34.20
C TYR A 120 33.06 -40.90 -34.38
N VAL A 121 33.79 -41.63 -35.23
CA VAL A 121 35.25 -41.43 -35.43
C VAL A 121 35.57 -40.30 -36.44
N ASP A 122 34.73 -40.10 -37.45
CA ASP A 122 35.00 -39.17 -38.56
C ASP A 122 34.22 -37.83 -38.50
N THR A 123 33.31 -37.67 -37.53
CA THR A 123 32.35 -36.55 -37.47
C THR A 123 32.98 -35.23 -36.97
N SER A 124 33.93 -34.68 -37.73
CA SER A 124 34.45 -33.30 -37.68
C SER A 124 34.86 -32.76 -36.29
N GLY A 125 36.17 -32.70 -36.02
CA GLY A 125 36.75 -32.36 -34.71
C GLY A 125 36.38 -31.00 -34.08
N ALA A 126 35.64 -30.13 -34.77
CA ALA A 126 35.11 -28.87 -34.21
C ALA A 126 33.70 -29.01 -33.59
N VAL A 127 32.92 -30.01 -33.99
CA VAL A 127 31.50 -30.17 -33.56
C VAL A 127 31.42 -30.76 -32.15
N LEU A 128 32.28 -31.73 -31.81
CA LEU A 128 32.37 -32.32 -30.48
C LEU A 128 32.78 -31.32 -29.36
N PRO A 129 33.83 -30.48 -29.50
CA PRO A 129 34.11 -29.45 -28.50
C PRO A 129 33.03 -28.36 -28.46
N LEU A 130 32.38 -28.03 -29.58
CA LEU A 130 31.25 -27.09 -29.59
C LEU A 130 30.06 -27.61 -28.78
N PHE A 131 29.75 -28.92 -28.87
CA PHE A 131 28.76 -29.58 -28.03
C PHE A 131 29.12 -29.46 -26.55
N GLY A 132 30.35 -29.83 -26.18
CA GLY A 132 30.82 -29.71 -24.79
C GLY A 132 30.74 -28.29 -24.24
N VAL A 133 31.10 -27.27 -25.04
CA VAL A 133 31.02 -25.85 -24.64
C VAL A 133 29.57 -25.37 -24.52
N THR A 134 28.69 -25.65 -25.48
CA THR A 134 27.28 -25.22 -25.41
C THR A 134 26.54 -25.92 -24.27
N MET A 135 26.87 -27.18 -23.99
CA MET A 135 26.38 -27.94 -22.85
C MET A 135 26.84 -27.35 -21.50
N ALA A 136 28.15 -27.09 -21.35
CA ALA A 136 28.71 -26.48 -20.14
C ALA A 136 28.16 -25.06 -19.88
N LEU A 137 27.98 -24.26 -20.94
CA LEU A 137 27.31 -22.96 -20.85
C LEU A 137 25.86 -23.10 -20.36
N THR A 138 25.09 -24.02 -20.95
CA THR A 138 23.69 -24.24 -20.55
C THR A 138 23.57 -24.58 -19.07
N VAL A 139 24.29 -25.61 -18.60
CA VAL A 139 24.26 -26.01 -17.18
C VAL A 139 24.81 -24.92 -16.27
N GLY A 140 25.89 -24.23 -16.66
CA GLY A 140 26.49 -23.17 -15.87
C GLY A 140 25.56 -21.97 -15.67
N LEU A 141 24.94 -21.48 -16.74
CA LEU A 141 24.02 -20.33 -16.71
C LEU A 141 22.78 -20.64 -15.85
N GLU A 142 22.16 -21.80 -16.05
CA GLU A 142 20.99 -22.22 -15.29
C GLU A 142 21.33 -22.44 -13.80
N THR A 143 22.48 -23.06 -13.50
CA THR A 143 22.93 -23.27 -12.11
C THR A 143 23.20 -21.94 -11.40
N ILE A 144 23.82 -20.96 -12.07
CA ILE A 144 24.01 -19.61 -11.50
C ILE A 144 22.65 -18.93 -11.28
N CYS A 145 21.69 -19.09 -12.20
CA CYS A 145 20.32 -18.60 -12.01
C CYS A 145 19.65 -19.20 -10.76
N VAL A 146 19.69 -20.53 -10.60
CA VAL A 146 19.16 -21.24 -9.42
C VAL A 146 19.79 -20.72 -8.12
N ILE A 147 21.11 -20.53 -8.10
CA ILE A 147 21.83 -20.01 -6.92
C ILE A 147 21.38 -18.59 -6.59
N ILE A 148 21.29 -17.69 -7.57
CA ILE A 148 20.85 -16.30 -7.34
C ILE A 148 19.40 -16.30 -6.83
N CYS A 149 18.48 -17.03 -7.47
CA CYS A 149 17.08 -17.10 -7.04
C CYS A 149 16.95 -17.66 -5.61
N SER A 150 17.74 -18.68 -5.25
CA SER A 150 17.73 -19.28 -3.92
C SER A 150 18.25 -18.33 -2.83
N LEU A 151 19.37 -17.64 -3.09
CA LEU A 151 19.93 -16.65 -2.17
C LEU A 151 19.01 -15.43 -2.01
N MET A 152 18.36 -15.00 -3.08
CA MET A 152 17.33 -13.95 -3.05
C MET A 152 16.12 -14.39 -2.21
N LEU A 153 15.62 -15.60 -2.41
CA LEU A 153 14.48 -16.14 -1.64
C LEU A 153 14.80 -16.18 -0.13
N VAL A 154 16.00 -16.59 0.26
CA VAL A 154 16.47 -16.53 1.66
C VAL A 154 16.54 -15.09 2.19
N SER A 155 17.04 -14.14 1.39
CA SER A 155 17.06 -12.70 1.76
C SER A 155 15.65 -12.14 1.98
N VAL A 156 14.71 -12.50 1.11
CA VAL A 156 13.30 -12.08 1.20
C VAL A 156 12.66 -12.67 2.45
N PHE A 157 12.82 -13.96 2.74
CA PHE A 157 12.25 -14.54 3.98
C PHE A 157 12.87 -13.96 5.25
N LYS A 158 14.20 -13.81 5.31
CA LYS A 158 14.89 -13.25 6.48
C LYS A 158 14.48 -11.80 6.76
N THR A 159 14.30 -10.99 5.71
CA THR A 159 13.90 -9.59 5.89
C THR A 159 12.38 -9.44 6.04
N GLY A 160 11.60 -10.37 5.48
CA GLY A 160 10.14 -10.44 5.60
C GLY A 160 9.65 -10.47 7.05
N GLN A 161 10.35 -11.19 7.91
CA GLN A 161 10.06 -11.24 9.36
C GLN A 161 10.20 -9.87 10.04
N ASN A 162 11.07 -8.99 9.55
CA ASN A 162 11.34 -7.70 10.18
C ASN A 162 10.26 -6.65 9.85
N TYR A 163 9.64 -6.70 8.66
CA TYR A 163 8.58 -5.76 8.24
C TYR A 163 7.26 -5.91 9.01
N MET A 164 7.17 -6.92 9.88
CA MET A 164 6.01 -7.22 10.73
C MET A 164 6.36 -7.11 12.22
N SER A 165 7.46 -6.43 12.57
CA SER A 165 7.85 -6.20 13.95
C SER A 165 6.90 -5.23 14.66
N GLU A 166 6.55 -5.52 15.91
CA GLU A 166 5.80 -4.64 16.81
C GLU A 166 6.50 -3.28 17.00
N GLU A 167 7.84 -3.24 16.88
CA GLU A 167 8.63 -2.00 16.90
C GLU A 167 8.33 -1.10 15.70
N GLU A 168 8.21 -1.67 14.50
CA GLU A 168 7.91 -0.90 13.27
C GLU A 168 6.44 -0.43 13.27
N GLU A 169 5.52 -1.21 13.87
CA GLU A 169 4.15 -0.76 14.15
C GLU A 169 4.16 0.42 15.13
N ALA A 170 4.87 0.32 16.26
CA ALA A 170 4.95 1.38 17.26
C ALA A 170 5.53 2.69 16.68
N GLU A 171 6.62 2.61 15.90
CA GLU A 171 7.19 3.77 15.20
C GLU A 171 6.23 4.35 14.14
N PHE A 172 5.48 3.52 13.43
CA PHE A 172 4.46 3.97 12.48
C PHE A 172 3.30 4.67 13.20
N MET A 173 2.78 4.08 14.28
CA MET A 173 1.68 4.62 15.08
C MET A 173 2.06 5.95 15.74
N ASN A 174 3.30 6.09 16.24
CA ASN A 174 3.81 7.34 16.79
C ASN A 174 3.89 8.45 15.73
N ARG A 175 4.36 8.13 14.51
CA ARG A 175 4.38 9.08 13.38
C ARG A 175 2.97 9.44 12.91
N CYS A 176 2.03 8.50 12.91
CA CYS A 176 0.62 8.77 12.63
C CYS A 176 -0.01 9.71 13.68
N LYS A 177 0.32 9.55 14.97
CA LYS A 177 -0.12 10.47 16.03
C LYS A 177 0.43 11.89 15.80
N ALA A 178 1.75 12.02 15.64
CA ALA A 178 2.38 13.32 15.34
C ALA A 178 1.83 13.96 14.04
N PHE A 179 1.40 13.15 13.07
CA PHE A 179 0.74 13.62 11.85
C PHE A 179 -0.66 14.19 12.10
N VAL A 180 -1.47 13.59 12.99
CA VAL A 180 -2.78 14.17 13.40
C VAL A 180 -2.58 15.57 13.98
N ASP A 181 -1.60 15.72 14.87
CA ASP A 181 -1.32 16.98 15.58
C ASP A 181 -0.77 18.09 14.66
N SER A 182 -0.18 17.73 13.51
CA SER A 182 0.50 18.65 12.58
C SER A 182 -0.14 18.75 11.19
N TYR A 183 -1.31 18.13 10.98
CA TYR A 183 -1.95 17.98 9.67
C TYR A 183 -2.34 19.31 9.00
N GLY A 184 -1.73 19.62 7.86
CA GLY A 184 -2.20 20.64 6.91
C GLY A 184 -3.13 20.07 5.85
N TRP A 185 -4.02 20.91 5.30
CA TRP A 185 -4.99 20.47 4.28
C TRP A 185 -4.29 20.07 2.98
N GLY A 186 -4.37 18.79 2.62
CA GLY A 186 -3.68 18.20 1.47
C GLY A 186 -2.40 17.43 1.80
N ASP A 187 -1.96 17.43 3.06
CA ASP A 187 -0.87 16.57 3.52
C ASP A 187 -1.27 15.09 3.53
N ARG A 188 -0.27 14.21 3.64
CA ARG A 188 -0.44 12.76 3.45
C ARG A 188 -0.04 11.98 4.69
N PRO A 189 -0.80 10.95 5.08
CA PRO A 189 -0.40 10.10 6.19
C PRO A 189 0.99 9.50 5.94
N PRO A 190 1.83 9.37 6.98
CA PRO A 190 3.18 8.89 6.82
C PRO A 190 3.20 7.45 6.30
N ALA A 191 4.17 7.12 5.45
CA ALA A 191 4.44 5.75 5.04
C ALA A 191 5.37 5.04 6.03
N PRO A 192 5.35 3.70 6.16
CA PRO A 192 6.38 2.98 6.91
C PRO A 192 7.78 3.24 6.32
N ALA A 193 8.77 3.39 7.21
CA ALA A 193 10.14 3.74 6.82
C ALA A 193 10.85 2.59 6.08
N ARG A 194 10.42 1.36 6.32
CA ARG A 194 10.84 0.15 5.63
C ARG A 194 9.62 -0.45 4.93
N SER A 195 9.78 -0.76 3.65
CA SER A 195 8.79 -1.50 2.87
C SER A 195 9.50 -2.58 2.05
N PHE A 196 8.77 -3.64 1.72
CA PHE A 196 9.33 -4.70 0.88
C PHE A 196 9.77 -4.16 -0.48
N ALA A 197 8.99 -3.27 -1.10
CA ALA A 197 9.32 -2.62 -2.37
C ALA A 197 10.65 -1.84 -2.32
N MET A 198 10.92 -1.08 -1.24
CA MET A 198 12.20 -0.37 -1.10
C MET A 198 13.40 -1.32 -0.93
N HIS A 199 13.25 -2.40 -0.16
CA HIS A 199 14.29 -3.44 -0.06
C HIS A 199 14.53 -4.13 -1.40
N TRP A 200 13.44 -4.51 -2.09
CA TRP A 200 13.50 -5.16 -3.39
C TRP A 200 14.26 -4.29 -4.39
N ALA A 201 13.87 -3.03 -4.54
CA ALA A 201 14.51 -2.06 -5.42
C ALA A 201 16.01 -1.86 -5.15
N GLN A 202 16.43 -1.86 -3.88
CA GLN A 202 17.83 -1.60 -3.50
C GLN A 202 18.74 -2.84 -3.58
N ARG A 203 18.21 -4.05 -3.31
CA ARG A 203 19.04 -5.27 -3.12
C ARG A 203 18.70 -6.40 -4.09
N CYS A 204 17.42 -6.61 -4.35
CA CYS A 204 16.94 -7.76 -5.13
C CYS A 204 16.91 -7.46 -6.62
N GLU A 205 16.44 -6.27 -7.01
CA GLU A 205 16.10 -5.88 -8.38
C GLU A 205 17.23 -6.13 -9.40
N GLN A 206 18.46 -5.72 -9.09
CA GLN A 206 19.60 -5.95 -9.99
C GLN A 206 19.97 -7.44 -10.10
N SER A 207 19.82 -8.19 -9.00
CA SER A 207 20.11 -9.62 -8.94
C SER A 207 19.04 -10.44 -9.67
N TRP A 208 17.77 -10.06 -9.52
CA TRP A 208 16.63 -10.60 -10.26
C TRP A 208 16.79 -10.44 -11.76
N ARG A 209 17.08 -9.21 -12.22
CA ARG A 209 17.35 -8.93 -13.65
C ARG A 209 18.48 -9.79 -14.19
N ARG A 210 19.57 -10.00 -13.42
CA ARG A 210 20.67 -10.88 -13.81
C ARG A 210 20.23 -12.34 -13.88
N ALA A 211 19.54 -12.87 -12.88
CA ALA A 211 19.02 -14.24 -12.89
C ALA A 211 18.09 -14.48 -14.10
N PHE A 212 17.13 -13.58 -14.32
CA PHE A 212 16.20 -13.64 -15.44
C PHE A 212 16.91 -13.60 -16.81
N LEU A 213 17.96 -12.77 -16.95
CA LEU A 213 18.79 -12.75 -18.16
C LEU A 213 19.61 -14.03 -18.35
N LEU A 214 20.14 -14.62 -17.28
CA LEU A 214 20.89 -15.89 -17.33
C LEU A 214 19.98 -17.05 -17.75
N PHE A 215 18.80 -17.18 -17.15
CA PHE A 215 17.75 -18.13 -17.56
C PHE A 215 17.33 -17.91 -19.03
N GLY A 216 17.06 -16.66 -19.41
CA GLY A 216 16.70 -16.28 -20.77
C GLY A 216 17.80 -16.44 -21.82
N LEU A 217 19.04 -16.72 -21.40
CA LEU A 217 20.21 -17.01 -22.25
C LEU A 217 20.58 -18.51 -22.23
N GLY A 218 20.32 -19.21 -21.11
CA GLY A 218 20.44 -20.66 -20.99
C GLY A 218 19.54 -21.41 -21.97
N ILE A 219 18.29 -20.97 -22.15
CA ILE A 219 17.34 -21.57 -23.11
C ILE A 219 17.89 -21.54 -24.57
N PRO A 220 18.38 -20.42 -25.13
CA PRO A 220 19.06 -20.44 -26.42
C PRO A 220 20.30 -21.33 -26.48
N CYS A 221 21.11 -21.39 -25.43
CA CYS A 221 22.25 -22.30 -25.34
C CYS A 221 21.81 -23.78 -25.40
N LEU A 222 20.69 -24.13 -24.75
CA LEU A 222 20.08 -25.47 -24.83
C LEU A 222 19.66 -25.81 -26.26
N PHE A 223 18.98 -24.90 -26.96
CA PHE A 223 18.56 -25.13 -28.35
C PHE A 223 19.75 -25.27 -29.31
N ALA A 224 20.82 -24.49 -29.10
CA ALA A 224 22.07 -24.64 -29.82
C ALA A 224 22.71 -26.01 -29.53
N ASN A 225 22.77 -26.41 -28.26
CA ASN A 225 23.31 -27.70 -27.82
C ASN A 225 22.53 -28.89 -28.44
N LEU A 226 21.19 -28.83 -28.43
CA LEU A 226 20.32 -29.84 -29.08
C LEU A 226 20.51 -29.87 -30.60
N SER A 227 20.75 -28.72 -31.22
CA SER A 227 21.07 -28.66 -32.66
C SER A 227 22.38 -29.40 -32.94
N VAL A 228 23.45 -29.09 -32.21
CA VAL A 228 24.76 -29.75 -32.35
C VAL A 228 24.66 -31.25 -32.04
N ALA A 229 23.90 -31.65 -31.03
CA ALA A 229 23.65 -33.06 -30.71
C ALA A 229 22.95 -33.80 -31.86
N ALA A 230 22.03 -33.14 -32.59
CA ALA A 230 21.38 -33.71 -33.76
C ALA A 230 22.34 -33.89 -34.95
N TRP A 231 23.27 -32.96 -35.16
CA TRP A 231 24.35 -33.12 -36.16
C TRP A 231 25.22 -34.34 -35.87
N ILE A 232 25.66 -34.52 -34.61
CA ILE A 232 26.45 -35.69 -34.19
C ILE A 232 25.63 -36.98 -34.35
N LYS A 233 24.40 -37.02 -33.81
CA LYS A 233 23.59 -38.26 -33.73
C LYS A 233 23.02 -38.74 -35.07
N PHE A 234 22.77 -37.83 -36.01
CA PHE A 234 22.16 -38.16 -37.31
C PHE A 234 23.14 -38.04 -38.48
N ASP A 235 24.44 -38.30 -38.26
CA ASP A 235 25.50 -38.18 -39.28
C ASP A 235 25.17 -38.89 -40.60
N HIS A 236 24.50 -40.04 -40.54
CA HIS A 236 24.05 -40.81 -41.71
C HIS A 236 22.86 -40.20 -42.50
N SER A 237 22.19 -39.16 -41.99
CA SER A 237 20.97 -38.59 -42.61
C SER A 237 20.95 -37.06 -42.51
N LEU A 238 21.48 -36.40 -43.54
CA LEU A 238 21.41 -34.94 -43.72
C LEU A 238 19.98 -34.38 -43.60
N LEU A 239 18.98 -35.13 -44.09
CA LEU A 239 17.57 -34.71 -44.05
C LEU A 239 17.09 -34.61 -42.59
N SER A 240 17.47 -35.57 -41.73
CA SER A 240 17.13 -35.55 -40.30
C SER A 240 17.81 -34.39 -39.56
N GLN A 241 19.08 -34.10 -39.87
CA GLN A 241 19.82 -32.96 -39.31
C GLN A 241 19.19 -31.61 -39.71
N LEU A 242 18.83 -31.45 -40.98
CA LEU A 242 18.20 -30.23 -41.49
C LEU A 242 16.80 -30.01 -40.91
N LEU A 243 15.95 -31.04 -40.84
CA LEU A 243 14.62 -30.91 -40.25
C LEU A 243 14.69 -30.56 -38.75
N THR A 244 15.55 -31.22 -37.99
CA THR A 244 15.71 -30.93 -36.55
C THR A 244 16.22 -29.51 -36.32
N THR A 245 17.25 -29.07 -37.04
CA THR A 245 17.76 -27.69 -36.91
C THR A 245 16.74 -26.63 -37.35
N ILE A 246 15.96 -26.86 -38.42
CA ILE A 246 14.88 -25.95 -38.82
C ILE A 246 13.82 -25.80 -37.71
N VAL A 247 13.40 -26.91 -37.09
CA VAL A 247 12.42 -26.88 -35.98
C VAL A 247 12.97 -26.13 -34.76
N LEU A 248 14.24 -26.35 -34.41
CA LEU A 248 14.89 -25.66 -33.27
C LEU A 248 15.09 -24.16 -33.56
N VAL A 249 15.39 -23.77 -34.81
CA VAL A 249 15.46 -22.36 -35.24
C VAL A 249 14.07 -21.70 -35.18
N LEU A 250 13.01 -22.37 -35.61
CA LEU A 250 11.64 -21.86 -35.48
C LEU A 250 11.23 -21.67 -34.02
N ALA A 251 11.65 -22.57 -33.11
CA ALA A 251 11.44 -22.42 -31.67
C ALA A 251 12.24 -21.24 -31.06
N LEU A 252 13.46 -20.98 -31.54
CA LEU A 252 14.23 -19.78 -31.17
C LEU A 252 13.58 -18.49 -31.65
N VAL A 253 13.02 -18.48 -32.87
CA VAL A 253 12.30 -17.33 -33.42
C VAL A 253 11.02 -17.06 -32.61
N SER A 254 10.24 -18.09 -32.26
CA SER A 254 9.05 -17.93 -31.42
C SER A 254 9.39 -17.44 -30.01
N MET A 255 10.49 -17.93 -29.41
CA MET A 255 11.04 -17.36 -28.16
C MET A 255 11.39 -15.88 -28.31
N GLY A 256 11.96 -15.49 -29.46
CA GLY A 256 12.26 -14.09 -29.81
C GLY A 256 11.02 -13.19 -29.82
N TYR A 257 9.87 -13.68 -30.29
CA TYR A 257 8.60 -12.96 -30.17
C TYR A 257 8.14 -12.85 -28.72
N SER A 258 8.24 -13.93 -27.93
CA SER A 258 7.88 -13.94 -26.51
C SER A 258 8.73 -13.00 -25.65
N ARG A 259 9.97 -12.68 -26.07
CA ARG A 259 10.84 -11.71 -25.36
C ARG A 259 10.24 -10.31 -25.23
N LYS A 260 9.25 -9.93 -26.05
CA LYS A 260 8.50 -8.67 -25.89
C LYS A 260 7.79 -8.59 -24.54
N TRP A 261 7.21 -9.70 -24.08
CA TRP A 261 6.55 -9.78 -22.77
C TRP A 261 7.56 -9.67 -21.63
N SER A 262 8.73 -10.31 -21.74
CA SER A 262 9.79 -10.15 -20.73
C SER A 262 10.32 -8.71 -20.67
N ALA A 263 10.46 -8.02 -21.81
CA ALA A 263 10.87 -6.62 -21.82
C ALA A 263 9.83 -5.72 -21.13
N HIS A 264 8.54 -5.95 -21.40
CA HIS A 264 7.46 -5.21 -20.76
C HIS A 264 7.43 -5.41 -19.24
N ILE A 265 7.53 -6.66 -18.75
CA ILE A 265 7.59 -6.96 -17.30
C ILE A 265 8.74 -6.19 -16.63
N LEU A 266 9.93 -6.19 -17.25
CA LEU A 266 11.13 -5.51 -16.76
C LEU A 266 11.07 -3.97 -16.84
N GLU A 267 10.10 -3.41 -17.55
CA GLU A 267 9.89 -1.96 -17.72
C GLU A 267 8.76 -1.43 -16.81
N THR A 268 7.69 -2.22 -16.65
CA THR A 268 6.56 -1.89 -15.76
C THR A 268 7.01 -1.76 -14.31
N GLU A 269 7.82 -2.70 -13.78
CA GLU A 269 8.37 -2.61 -12.41
C GLU A 269 9.17 -1.31 -12.18
N ARG A 270 9.88 -0.82 -13.20
CA ARG A 270 10.65 0.42 -13.13
C ARG A 270 9.75 1.66 -13.04
N THR A 271 8.57 1.58 -13.65
CA THR A 271 7.56 2.64 -13.61
C THR A 271 6.83 2.64 -12.27
N GLU A 272 6.48 1.48 -11.73
CA GLU A 272 5.83 1.35 -10.43
C GLU A 272 6.74 1.75 -9.27
N LEU A 273 8.02 1.35 -9.28
CA LEU A 273 9.02 1.82 -8.30
C LEU A 273 9.29 3.34 -8.38
N GLY A 274 9.03 3.95 -9.55
CA GLY A 274 9.03 5.41 -9.71
C GLY A 274 7.74 6.07 -9.21
N ALA A 275 6.58 5.44 -9.46
CA ALA A 275 5.25 5.97 -9.14
C ALA A 275 4.80 5.71 -7.69
N GLU A 276 5.40 4.75 -6.98
CA GLU A 276 5.23 4.60 -5.53
C GLU A 276 5.76 5.85 -4.78
N ARG A 277 6.62 6.63 -5.44
CA ARG A 277 6.90 8.04 -5.09
C ARG A 277 5.89 9.01 -5.76
N VAL A 278 4.60 8.94 -5.37
CA VAL A 278 3.53 9.97 -5.58
C VAL A 278 2.74 9.89 -6.93
N PRO A 279 1.40 10.10 -6.99
CA PRO A 279 0.30 9.87 -6.00
C PRO A 279 -0.97 9.14 -6.56
N THR A 280 -1.76 8.50 -5.70
CA THR A 280 -3.24 8.58 -5.83
C THR A 280 -3.75 9.77 -5.02
N ALA A 281 -4.72 10.51 -5.56
CA ALA A 281 -5.05 11.87 -5.11
C ALA A 281 -5.53 11.96 -3.64
N PRO A 282 -5.21 13.05 -2.92
CA PRO A 282 -5.70 13.27 -1.56
C PRO A 282 -7.21 13.54 -1.59
N GLN A 283 -7.98 12.71 -0.90
CA GLN A 283 -9.37 13.04 -0.55
C GLN A 283 -9.66 12.59 0.87
N GLY A 284 -9.82 13.57 1.75
CA GLY A 284 -10.45 13.39 3.03
C GLY A 284 -9.72 14.03 4.21
N LEU A 285 -10.47 14.18 5.29
CA LEU A 285 -10.00 14.65 6.59
C LEU A 285 -9.07 13.59 7.24
N PRO A 286 -8.42 13.87 8.40
CA PRO A 286 -7.66 12.86 9.16
C PRO A 286 -8.42 11.58 9.52
N PHE A 287 -9.74 11.58 9.32
CA PHE A 287 -10.66 10.47 9.61
C PHE A 287 -10.92 9.59 8.38
N ASP A 288 -10.63 10.03 7.16
CA ASP A 288 -11.01 9.33 5.91
C ASP A 288 -9.99 8.28 5.44
N TRP A 289 -8.92 8.04 6.20
CA TRP A 289 -7.84 7.10 5.84
C TRP A 289 -8.32 5.65 5.66
N HIS A 290 -9.46 5.29 6.27
CA HIS A 290 -10.14 4.01 6.06
C HIS A 290 -10.89 3.91 4.72
N ARG A 291 -11.01 4.96 3.92
CA ARG A 291 -11.60 4.86 2.57
C ARG A 291 -10.58 4.25 1.60
N ARG A 292 -11.06 3.57 0.55
CA ARG A 292 -10.18 3.24 -0.58
C ARG A 292 -9.91 4.53 -1.35
N PRO A 293 -8.67 4.77 -1.85
CA PRO A 293 -8.41 5.97 -2.64
C PRO A 293 -9.38 6.01 -3.82
N ALA A 294 -10.14 7.10 -3.93
CA ALA A 294 -11.09 7.27 -5.03
C ALA A 294 -10.30 7.25 -6.34
N PHE A 295 -10.57 6.27 -7.20
CA PHE A 295 -9.87 6.15 -8.47
C PHE A 295 -10.29 7.32 -9.35
N GLN A 296 -9.47 8.36 -9.37
CA GLN A 296 -9.73 9.59 -10.13
C GLN A 296 -9.47 9.33 -11.61
N GLY A 297 -10.33 8.52 -12.22
CA GLY A 297 -10.40 8.37 -13.67
C GLY A 297 -10.56 9.77 -14.26
N ARG A 298 -9.65 10.15 -15.17
CA ARG A 298 -9.64 11.44 -15.86
C ARG A 298 -11.05 11.79 -16.34
N THR A 299 -11.72 12.68 -15.62
CA THR A 299 -13.08 13.10 -15.97
C THR A 299 -13.02 13.90 -17.27
N LEU A 300 -13.91 13.55 -18.20
CA LEU A 300 -13.99 14.13 -19.55
C LEU A 300 -14.01 15.67 -19.59
N SER A 301 -14.45 16.31 -18.50
CA SER A 301 -14.39 17.76 -18.28
C SER A 301 -13.00 18.37 -18.57
N GLN A 302 -11.91 17.70 -18.16
CA GLN A 302 -10.54 18.21 -18.37
C GLN A 302 -10.09 18.15 -19.85
N ARG A 303 -10.81 17.39 -20.69
CA ARG A 303 -10.59 17.33 -22.14
C ARG A 303 -11.40 18.37 -22.90
N MET A 304 -12.54 18.81 -22.35
CA MET A 304 -13.38 19.85 -22.95
C MET A 304 -12.81 21.26 -22.72
N SER A 305 -12.26 21.54 -21.53
CA SER A 305 -11.63 22.84 -21.24
C SER A 305 -10.35 23.11 -22.05
N ALA A 306 -9.62 22.06 -22.45
CA ALA A 306 -8.50 22.18 -23.38
C ALA A 306 -8.94 22.44 -24.84
N ALA A 307 -10.16 22.04 -25.22
CA ALA A 307 -10.70 22.27 -26.55
C ALA A 307 -11.25 23.70 -26.75
N THR A 308 -11.77 24.34 -25.70
CA THR A 308 -12.28 25.72 -25.76
C THR A 308 -11.19 26.79 -25.61
N ALA A 309 -10.04 26.48 -25.01
CA ALA A 309 -8.93 27.43 -24.85
C ALA A 309 -8.09 27.65 -26.13
N GLY A 310 -8.30 26.86 -27.19
CA GLY A 310 -7.47 26.87 -28.40
C GLY A 310 -8.03 27.67 -29.60
N CYS A 311 -9.07 28.48 -29.42
CA CYS A 311 -9.83 29.06 -30.55
C CYS A 311 -10.09 30.58 -30.45
N SER A 312 -9.24 31.35 -29.77
CA SER A 312 -9.42 32.81 -29.62
C SER A 312 -8.11 33.60 -29.52
N SER A 313 -7.26 33.55 -30.54
CA SER A 313 -6.23 34.58 -30.78
C SER A 313 -5.69 34.53 -32.21
N ASP A 314 -6.45 35.05 -33.18
CA ASP A 314 -5.93 35.53 -34.46
C ASP A 314 -6.92 36.53 -35.08
N GLY A 315 -6.45 37.70 -35.48
CA GLY A 315 -7.25 38.68 -36.27
C GLY A 315 -7.50 40.06 -35.64
N ALA A 316 -6.45 40.85 -35.38
CA ALA A 316 -6.57 42.30 -35.19
C ALA A 316 -5.27 43.05 -35.55
N ALA A 317 -4.98 43.22 -36.85
CA ALA A 317 -3.83 43.99 -37.34
C ALA A 317 -4.17 44.79 -38.61
N ALA A 318 -4.92 45.90 -38.43
CA ALA A 318 -5.37 46.85 -39.45
C ALA A 318 -6.02 48.08 -38.76
N VAL A 319 -5.79 49.36 -39.08
CA VAL A 319 -4.78 50.06 -39.91
C VAL A 319 -4.48 51.42 -39.23
N ALA A 320 -3.26 51.97 -39.33
CA ALA A 320 -2.99 53.38 -39.04
C ALA A 320 -2.08 53.99 -40.11
N VAL A 321 -2.62 54.92 -40.92
CA VAL A 321 -1.90 55.69 -41.94
C VAL A 321 -2.17 57.18 -41.73
N ASN A 322 -1.11 57.97 -41.86
CA ASN A 322 -1.03 59.42 -41.66
C ASN A 322 -2.14 60.27 -42.29
N GLY A 323 -2.40 61.44 -41.69
CA GLY A 323 -2.97 62.58 -42.41
C GLY A 323 -3.31 63.78 -41.53
N THR A 324 -2.46 64.82 -41.60
CA THR A 324 -2.65 66.23 -41.14
C THR A 324 -3.02 66.47 -39.67
#